data_AF-A0A0E0L6H7-F1
#
_entry.id   AF-A0A0E0L6H7-F1
#
_cell.length_a   1.000
_cell.length_b   1.000
_cell.length_c   1.000
_cell.angle_alpha   90.00
_cell.angle_beta   90.00
_cell.angle_gamma   90.00
#
_symmetry.space_group_name_H-M   'P 1'
#
loop_
_entity.id
_entity.type
_entity.pdbx_description
1 polymer ?
#
loop_
_entity_poly.entity_id
_entity_poly.type
_entity_poly.pdbx_seq_one_letter_code
_entity_poly.pdbx_strand_id
1 'polypeptide(L)'
;MTTAAGATLCAAREEQELLATRLNGIRPPHCAAESILIYLTAPGLSMMPMRVMASDSIASVKLRVQTSKGFVVRKQKLVFDGRELARNDSRIMDYGVSDGNVLHLVIRISDLRLITVETVHGNKFRFRVEPGRTVGYVKQQIAKDRLHTAHPDDDHTLVLQGEVLDDTHLIHDVCRADGAVIHLLVHRSAKLTARPLDRDFEVSIVARNAAEAAARSPDQPTLHLQRDFAIEPVIVNPKATLPSVIDNLVGAVMGGMEKGNAPIMSSEGTGGAYFMQDASGQEHVAVFKPVDEEPMAANNPRGLPPSSTGEGLKKGTRVGEGAIREVAAYILDHPPGGRRSFAGRHGAGAVGFAGVAPTALVRCMHRSFKQPASEQGKQQQPLFKVGSLQAFVKNSGSCEDMGPGAFPVHEVHKICVLDIRLANADRHAGNILTCREEQGNGISLVPIDHGYCLPESFEDCTFEWLYWPQCREPFSEETVEYIRSLDAEEDIAILRFHGWEMPAKCERVLRVTTMLLKKGVDAGLAAFDMGSILCRETLTKESVIEEIIREVQDDDEEAAFLHSLSLSMDRRLGELSKKKVM
;
A
#
# COMPACT_ATOMS: atom_id res chain seq x y z
N MET A 1 37.81 23.13 44.85
CA MET A 1 38.00 24.36 44.05
C MET A 1 37.88 23.97 42.58
N THR A 2 37.14 24.57 41.65
CA THR A 2 36.07 25.59 41.59
C THR A 2 35.63 25.63 40.11
N THR A 3 34.33 25.44 39.84
CA THR A 3 33.45 26.02 38.77
C THR A 3 33.99 26.81 37.56
N ALA A 4 33.40 26.58 36.36
CA ALA A 4 32.74 27.52 35.41
C ALA A 4 32.84 26.98 33.94
N ALA A 5 31.76 26.64 33.22
CA ALA A 5 30.74 27.44 32.50
C ALA A 5 31.22 28.08 31.17
N GLY A 6 30.49 27.82 30.08
CA GLY A 6 30.65 28.50 28.78
C GLY A 6 29.77 27.91 27.67
N ALA A 7 28.61 28.54 27.43
CA ALA A 7 27.73 28.35 26.27
C ALA A 7 27.99 29.47 25.25
N THR A 8 27.85 29.17 23.94
CA THR A 8 27.78 30.23 22.91
C THR A 8 26.79 29.86 21.79
N LEU A 9 25.75 30.70 21.66
CA LEU A 9 24.85 30.88 20.53
C LEU A 9 25.50 31.81 19.47
N CYS A 10 25.22 31.60 18.19
CA CYS A 10 25.26 32.64 17.13
C CYS A 10 24.33 32.18 15.98
N ALA A 11 23.14 32.74 15.81
CA ALA A 11 22.75 34.07 15.29
C ALA A 11 22.55 34.06 13.76
N ALA A 12 21.28 34.24 13.36
CA ALA A 12 20.84 34.52 12.01
C ALA A 12 21.04 36.01 11.66
N ARG A 13 21.39 36.32 10.41
CA ARG A 13 20.96 37.55 9.74
C ARG A 13 21.15 37.50 8.23
N GLU A 14 20.10 37.91 7.55
CA GLU A 14 19.98 38.21 6.13
C GLU A 14 20.72 39.52 5.76
N GLU A 15 21.12 39.63 4.49
CA GLU A 15 20.73 40.66 3.50
C GLU A 15 21.86 41.22 2.60
N GLN A 16 21.52 41.19 1.31
CA GLN A 16 21.83 42.13 0.21
C GLN A 16 23.12 42.06 -0.61
N GLU A 17 22.86 41.82 -1.90
CA GLU A 17 23.61 42.12 -3.11
C GLU A 17 24.36 43.46 -3.10
N LEU A 18 25.58 43.47 -3.67
CA LEU A 18 26.03 44.36 -4.75
C LEU A 18 27.56 44.46 -4.74
N LEU A 19 28.20 43.89 -5.77
CA LEU A 19 29.36 44.50 -6.44
C LEU A 19 29.59 43.74 -7.76
N ALA A 20 29.00 44.29 -8.82
CA ALA A 20 29.31 43.90 -10.19
C ALA A 20 30.56 44.66 -10.66
N THR A 21 31.60 43.95 -11.08
CA THR A 21 32.51 44.46 -12.13
C THR A 21 33.22 43.34 -12.89
N ARG A 22 32.74 43.14 -14.13
CA ARG A 22 33.41 42.79 -15.40
C ARG A 22 34.72 41.99 -15.33
N LEU A 23 34.75 40.87 -16.08
CA LEU A 23 35.62 40.68 -17.25
C LEU A 23 35.18 39.44 -18.05
N ASN A 24 35.11 39.61 -19.37
CA ASN A 24 34.77 38.58 -20.35
C ASN A 24 35.74 37.38 -20.27
N GLY A 25 35.19 36.17 -20.33
CA GLY A 25 35.95 34.94 -20.49
C GLY A 25 35.03 33.73 -20.62
N ILE A 26 34.97 33.21 -21.84
CA ILE A 26 34.33 31.97 -22.31
C ILE A 26 34.13 30.94 -21.17
N ARG A 27 32.86 30.68 -20.79
CA ARG A 27 32.49 29.50 -20.00
C ARG A 27 32.10 28.37 -20.96
N PRO A 28 32.63 27.14 -20.80
CA PRO A 28 32.05 25.96 -21.45
C PRO A 28 30.65 25.70 -20.87
N PRO A 29 29.78 24.91 -21.54
CA PRO A 29 28.44 24.63 -21.04
C PRO A 29 28.55 23.73 -19.81
N HIS A 30 28.80 24.34 -18.66
CA HIS A 30 28.62 23.70 -17.37
C HIS A 30 27.13 23.56 -17.14
N CYS A 31 26.65 22.31 -17.05
CA CYS A 31 25.43 21.98 -16.33
C CYS A 31 25.54 22.63 -14.95
N ALA A 32 24.91 23.79 -14.76
CA ALA A 32 24.74 24.34 -13.43
C ALA A 32 23.87 23.33 -12.68
N ALA A 33 24.38 22.81 -11.57
CA ALA A 33 23.57 22.04 -10.65
C ALA A 33 22.54 23.01 -10.06
N GLU A 34 21.38 23.09 -10.71
CA GLU A 34 20.31 24.01 -10.31
C GLU A 34 19.75 23.54 -8.97
N SER A 35 19.86 24.40 -7.96
CA SER A 35 19.17 24.19 -6.69
C SER A 35 17.71 24.56 -6.90
N ILE A 36 16.83 23.58 -6.70
CA ILE A 36 15.39 23.73 -6.81
C ILE A 36 14.76 23.68 -5.41
N LEU A 37 13.69 24.45 -5.22
CA LEU A 37 12.83 24.43 -4.05
C LEU A 37 11.63 23.52 -4.32
N ILE A 38 11.53 22.41 -3.60
CA ILE A 38 10.36 21.53 -3.67
C ILE A 38 9.50 21.69 -2.41
N TYR A 39 8.20 21.40 -2.50
CA TYR A 39 7.30 21.39 -1.35
C TYR A 39 6.86 19.97 -1.02
N LEU A 40 7.13 19.51 0.19
CA LEU A 40 6.68 18.19 0.66
C LEU A 40 5.33 18.31 1.37
N THR A 41 4.38 17.44 1.04
CA THR A 41 3.08 17.34 1.71
C THR A 41 2.77 15.89 2.07
N ALA A 42 2.03 15.67 3.16
CA ALA A 42 1.52 14.36 3.55
C ALA A 42 0.19 14.54 4.30
N PRO A 43 -0.63 13.49 4.46
CA PRO A 43 -1.91 13.60 5.16
C PRO A 43 -1.75 14.22 6.55
N GLY A 44 -2.34 15.40 6.73
CA GLY A 44 -2.28 16.19 7.96
C GLY A 44 -0.91 16.77 8.34
N LEU A 45 0.09 16.73 7.47
CA LEU A 45 1.28 17.58 7.58
C LEU A 45 1.05 18.90 6.82
N SER A 46 1.51 20.01 7.40
CA SER A 46 1.59 21.28 6.67
C SER A 46 2.65 21.17 5.56
N MET A 47 2.39 21.79 4.41
CA MET A 47 3.33 21.87 3.30
C MET A 47 4.67 22.44 3.78
N MET A 48 5.76 21.74 3.45
CA MET A 48 7.11 22.08 3.89
C MET A 48 8.03 22.36 2.69
N PRO A 49 8.69 23.52 2.61
CA PRO A 49 9.73 23.77 1.62
C PRO A 49 11.01 22.96 1.92
N MET A 50 11.60 22.35 0.90
CA MET A 50 12.88 21.65 0.96
C MET A 50 13.73 22.00 -0.25
N ARG A 51 14.99 22.39 -0.02
CA ARG A 51 15.93 22.70 -1.09
C ARG A 51 16.72 21.46 -1.48
N VAL A 52 16.66 21.09 -2.76
CA VAL A 52 17.37 19.95 -3.36
C VAL A 52 18.11 20.38 -4.63
N MET A 53 19.03 19.56 -5.12
CA MET A 53 19.61 19.76 -6.45
C MET A 53 18.72 19.07 -7.47
N ALA A 54 18.52 19.67 -8.65
CA ALA A 54 17.80 19.02 -9.75
C ALA A 54 18.45 17.67 -10.15
N SER A 55 19.74 17.53 -9.92
CA SER A 55 20.52 16.30 -10.13
C SER A 55 20.52 15.32 -8.95
N ASP A 56 19.92 15.67 -7.80
CA ASP A 56 19.87 14.77 -6.64
C ASP A 56 19.14 13.48 -7.03
N SER A 57 19.70 12.34 -6.64
CA SER A 57 19.03 11.05 -6.82
C SER A 57 17.82 10.95 -5.89
N ILE A 58 16.81 10.17 -6.26
CA ILE A 58 15.65 9.94 -5.40
C ILE A 58 16.06 9.38 -4.03
N ALA A 59 17.08 8.52 -3.97
CA ALA A 59 17.64 8.05 -2.70
C ALA A 59 18.14 9.20 -1.82
N SER A 60 18.81 10.18 -2.42
CA SER A 60 19.35 11.35 -1.71
C SER A 60 18.23 12.27 -1.22
N VAL A 61 17.18 12.45 -2.02
CA VAL A 61 15.97 13.20 -1.63
C VAL A 61 15.28 12.51 -0.45
N LYS A 62 15.06 11.18 -0.52
CA LYS A 62 14.50 10.40 0.59
C LYS A 62 15.36 10.49 1.86
N LEU A 63 16.69 10.46 1.73
CA LEU A 63 17.61 10.61 2.86
C LEU A 63 17.50 12.00 3.49
N ARG A 64 17.30 13.04 2.67
CA ARG A 64 17.06 14.40 3.16
C ARG A 64 15.73 14.52 3.88
N VAL A 65 14.68 13.88 3.37
CA VAL A 65 13.39 13.75 4.06
C VAL A 65 13.57 13.02 5.40
N GLN A 66 14.34 11.93 5.46
CA GLN A 66 14.65 11.23 6.71
C GLN A 66 15.37 12.15 7.70
N THR A 67 16.37 12.89 7.24
CA THR A 67 17.15 13.79 8.11
C THR A 67 16.28 14.91 8.68
N SER A 68 15.35 15.44 7.88
CA SER A 68 14.47 16.55 8.28
C SER A 68 13.25 16.13 9.09
N LYS A 69 12.81 14.87 9.00
CA LYS A 69 11.53 14.40 9.58
C LYS A 69 11.59 13.10 10.38
N GLY A 70 12.71 12.38 10.36
CA GLY A 70 12.88 11.09 11.03
C GLY A 70 12.28 9.88 10.33
N PHE A 71 11.66 10.03 9.14
CA PHE A 71 11.06 8.91 8.41
C PHE A 71 12.13 8.04 7.76
N VAL A 72 12.18 6.75 8.07
CA VAL A 72 13.21 5.85 7.53
C VAL A 72 13.11 5.75 6.00
N VAL A 73 14.21 5.98 5.27
CA VAL A 73 14.27 6.03 3.79
C VAL A 73 13.52 4.88 3.10
N ARG A 74 13.70 3.64 3.58
CA ARG A 74 13.08 2.43 2.99
C ARG A 74 11.56 2.42 3.07
N LYS A 75 10.97 3.22 3.96
CA LYS A 75 9.53 3.30 4.20
C LYS A 75 8.87 4.50 3.51
N GLN A 76 9.65 5.34 2.84
CA GLN A 76 9.15 6.53 2.15
C GLN A 76 8.70 6.20 0.71
N LYS A 77 7.43 6.46 0.39
CA LYS A 77 6.94 6.56 -0.99
C LYS A 77 6.71 8.03 -1.32
N LEU A 78 7.44 8.56 -2.31
CA LEU A 78 7.29 9.93 -2.82
C LEU A 78 6.51 9.88 -4.12
N VAL A 79 5.55 10.78 -4.30
CA VAL A 79 4.68 10.86 -5.49
C VAL A 79 4.69 12.29 -6.04
N PHE A 80 4.88 12.43 -7.35
CA PHE A 80 4.80 13.70 -8.07
C PHE A 80 3.96 13.51 -9.34
N ASP A 81 3.03 14.44 -9.60
CA ASP A 81 2.12 14.41 -10.76
C ASP A 81 1.48 13.03 -11.02
N GLY A 82 1.06 12.38 -9.93
CA GLY A 82 0.46 11.06 -9.99
C GLY A 82 1.41 9.90 -10.25
N ARG A 83 2.72 10.12 -10.39
CA ARG A 83 3.73 9.07 -10.56
C ARG A 83 4.55 8.87 -9.30
N GLU A 84 4.78 7.62 -8.91
CA GLU A 84 5.69 7.30 -7.81
C GLU A 84 7.17 7.47 -8.22
N LEU A 85 7.94 8.15 -7.37
CA LEU A 85 9.39 8.27 -7.45
C LEU A 85 10.02 7.00 -6.85
N ALA A 86 9.82 5.88 -7.54
CA ALA A 86 10.22 4.56 -7.07
C ALA A 86 11.72 4.28 -7.29
N ARG A 87 12.32 4.80 -8.38
CA ARG A 87 13.70 4.47 -8.78
C ARG A 87 14.72 5.34 -8.04
N ASN A 88 15.33 4.76 -7.01
CA ASN A 88 16.28 5.42 -6.12
C ASN A 88 17.49 6.06 -6.82
N ASP A 89 17.97 5.47 -7.92
CA ASP A 89 19.14 5.94 -8.68
C ASP A 89 18.80 6.98 -9.76
N SER A 90 17.50 7.19 -10.05
CA SER A 90 17.07 8.23 -11.00
C SER A 90 17.17 9.62 -10.36
N ARG A 91 17.38 10.66 -11.18
CA ARG A 91 17.43 12.05 -10.69
C ARG A 91 16.02 12.56 -10.47
N ILE A 92 15.86 13.49 -9.52
CA ILE A 92 14.56 14.11 -9.26
C ILE A 92 14.01 14.83 -10.51
N MET A 93 14.87 15.47 -11.31
CA MET A 93 14.47 16.10 -12.58
C MET A 93 14.04 15.12 -13.66
N ASP A 94 14.49 13.85 -13.62
CA ASP A 94 14.07 12.83 -14.60
C ASP A 94 12.59 12.50 -14.44
N TYR A 95 12.02 12.73 -13.25
CA TYR A 95 10.58 12.63 -12.97
C TYR A 95 9.81 13.91 -13.36
N GLY A 96 10.46 14.90 -13.96
CA GLY A 96 9.85 16.19 -14.33
C GLY A 96 9.71 17.18 -13.16
N VAL A 97 10.29 16.89 -12.00
CA VAL A 97 10.24 17.79 -10.85
C VAL A 97 11.11 19.01 -11.11
N SER A 98 10.52 20.18 -10.89
CA SER A 98 11.15 21.50 -11.07
C SER A 98 10.91 22.41 -9.85
N ASP A 99 11.50 23.61 -9.88
CA ASP A 99 11.34 24.60 -8.80
C ASP A 99 9.86 24.92 -8.56
N GLY A 100 9.46 24.93 -7.28
CA GLY A 100 8.10 25.19 -6.83
C GLY A 100 7.15 23.98 -6.86
N ASN A 101 7.59 22.81 -7.30
CA ASN A 101 6.71 21.63 -7.39
C ASN A 101 6.42 20.98 -6.03
N VAL A 102 5.26 20.32 -5.93
CA VAL A 102 4.78 19.64 -4.72
C VAL A 102 4.97 18.14 -4.83
N LEU A 103 5.73 17.54 -3.91
CA LEU A 103 5.85 16.10 -3.74
C LEU A 103 4.95 15.64 -2.59
N HIS A 104 4.19 14.57 -2.84
CA HIS A 104 3.38 13.91 -1.83
C HIS A 104 4.19 12.78 -1.18
N LEU A 105 4.48 12.88 0.11
CA LEU A 105 5.03 11.81 0.92
C LEU A 105 3.89 10.94 1.44
N VAL A 106 3.91 9.67 1.06
CA VAL A 106 3.03 8.64 1.62
C VAL A 106 3.75 8.02 2.81
N ILE A 107 3.15 8.17 3.98
CA ILE A 107 3.69 7.70 5.27
C ILE A 107 3.16 6.28 5.54
N ARG A 108 4.03 5.33 5.92
CA ARG A 108 3.64 3.98 6.41
C ARG A 108 3.48 3.98 7.94
N ILE A 109 2.63 3.10 8.47
CA ILE A 109 2.31 2.97 9.91
C ILE A 109 3.49 2.63 10.77
N SER A 110 4.46 1.91 10.25
CA SER A 110 5.61 1.54 11.05
C SER A 110 6.48 2.75 11.45
N ASP A 111 6.08 3.97 11.06
CA ASP A 111 6.52 5.26 11.60
C ASP A 111 5.55 5.87 12.65
N LEU A 112 4.38 5.26 12.90
CA LEU A 112 3.38 5.59 13.92
C LEU A 112 3.69 4.83 15.21
N ARG A 113 3.68 5.54 16.34
CA ARG A 113 3.82 4.95 17.67
C ARG A 113 2.50 4.30 18.08
N LEU A 114 2.56 3.07 18.58
CA LEU A 114 1.43 2.43 19.24
C LEU A 114 1.28 3.04 20.64
N ILE A 115 0.22 3.79 20.85
CA ILE A 115 -0.19 4.30 22.17
C ILE A 115 -1.39 3.49 22.66
N THR A 116 -1.36 3.10 23.92
CA THR A 116 -2.51 2.48 24.58
C THR A 116 -3.17 3.53 25.46
N VAL A 117 -4.40 3.93 25.16
CA VAL A 117 -5.18 4.79 26.01
C VAL A 117 -6.03 3.94 26.94
N GLU A 118 -5.76 3.99 28.23
CA GLU A 118 -6.52 3.25 29.25
C GLU A 118 -7.47 4.18 29.98
N THR A 119 -8.77 3.85 29.99
CA THR A 119 -9.76 4.61 30.77
C THR A 119 -9.63 4.31 32.25
N VAL A 120 -10.17 5.22 33.08
CA VAL A 120 -10.33 4.99 34.53
C VAL A 120 -11.13 3.72 34.90
N HIS A 121 -11.89 3.14 33.95
CA HIS A 121 -12.64 1.90 34.14
C HIS A 121 -11.85 0.65 33.68
N GLY A 122 -10.57 0.79 33.30
CA GLY A 122 -9.70 -0.32 32.89
C GLY A 122 -9.83 -0.76 31.42
N ASN A 123 -10.67 -0.09 30.63
CA ASN A 123 -10.75 -0.36 29.18
C ASN A 123 -9.50 0.20 28.48
N LYS A 124 -8.86 -0.61 27.63
CA LYS A 124 -7.64 -0.26 26.89
C LYS A 124 -7.94 -0.10 25.40
N PHE A 125 -7.57 1.06 24.85
CA PHE A 125 -7.72 1.39 23.45
C PHE A 125 -6.34 1.55 22.81
N ARG A 126 -6.11 0.91 21.68
CA ARG A 126 -4.81 0.99 21.01
C ARG A 126 -4.92 1.89 19.79
N PHE A 127 -4.23 3.02 19.82
CA PHE A 127 -4.13 3.94 18.70
C PHE A 127 -2.74 3.88 18.10
N ARG A 128 -2.64 3.97 16.78
CA ARG A 128 -1.36 4.17 16.10
C ARG A 128 -1.29 5.63 15.66
N VAL A 129 -0.38 6.40 16.24
CA VAL A 129 -0.32 7.85 16.10
C VAL A 129 1.06 8.30 15.63
N GLU A 130 1.11 9.23 14.67
CA GLU A 130 2.37 9.77 14.15
C GLU A 130 3.13 10.50 15.28
N PRO A 131 4.45 10.30 15.43
CA PRO A 131 5.25 10.95 16.47
C PRO A 131 5.14 12.49 16.44
N GLY A 132 4.96 13.07 15.24
CA GLY A 132 4.81 14.51 15.03
C GLY A 132 3.39 15.06 15.28
N ARG A 133 2.44 14.24 15.74
CA ARG A 133 1.09 14.72 16.11
C ARG A 133 1.08 15.21 17.54
N THR A 134 0.13 16.08 17.83
CA THR A 134 -0.06 16.59 19.18
C THR A 134 -1.02 15.73 20.00
N VAL A 135 -0.99 15.88 21.32
CA VAL A 135 -1.94 15.27 22.25
C VAL A 135 -3.38 15.70 21.94
N GLY A 136 -3.58 16.95 21.51
CA GLY A 136 -4.90 17.45 21.09
C GLY A 136 -5.47 16.67 19.88
N TYR A 137 -4.62 16.23 18.95
CA TYR A 137 -5.03 15.34 17.86
C TYR A 137 -5.53 13.99 18.38
N VAL A 138 -4.85 13.40 19.37
CA VAL A 138 -5.26 12.11 19.97
C VAL A 138 -6.61 12.23 20.67
N LYS A 139 -6.84 13.31 21.44
CA LYS A 139 -8.15 13.61 22.04
C LYS A 139 -9.25 13.71 20.99
N GLN A 140 -8.96 14.34 19.84
CA GLN A 140 -9.91 14.42 18.74
C GLN A 140 -10.21 13.05 18.11
N GLN A 141 -9.22 12.14 18.02
CA GLN A 141 -9.46 10.78 17.54
C GLN A 141 -10.36 9.99 18.50
N ILE A 142 -10.10 10.07 19.81
CA ILE A 142 -10.94 9.45 20.85
C ILE A 142 -12.39 9.98 20.75
N ALA A 143 -12.56 11.28 20.54
CA ALA A 143 -13.90 11.90 20.41
C ALA A 143 -14.63 11.51 19.11
N LYS A 144 -13.89 11.20 18.02
CA LYS A 144 -14.45 10.80 16.72
C LYS A 144 -14.84 9.33 16.67
N ASP A 145 -14.15 8.47 17.42
CA ASP A 145 -14.29 7.02 17.28
C ASP A 145 -15.64 6.46 17.77
N ARG A 146 -16.46 7.26 18.49
CA ARG A 146 -17.87 7.00 18.92
C ARG A 146 -18.20 5.59 19.45
N LEU A 147 -17.22 4.75 19.74
CA LEU A 147 -17.38 3.40 20.26
C LEU A 147 -17.37 3.45 21.80
N HIS A 148 -18.29 4.23 22.38
CA HIS A 148 -18.74 4.24 23.80
C HIS A 148 -18.49 5.53 24.63
N THR A 149 -19.62 6.09 25.11
CA THR A 149 -19.86 6.94 26.30
C THR A 149 -19.20 8.31 26.46
N ALA A 150 -18.33 8.76 25.56
CA ALA A 150 -17.80 10.13 25.59
C ALA A 150 -18.55 11.03 24.61
N HIS A 151 -19.17 12.10 25.12
CA HIS A 151 -19.79 13.13 24.28
C HIS A 151 -18.69 14.11 23.80
N PRO A 152 -18.79 14.69 22.60
CA PRO A 152 -17.84 15.71 22.12
C PRO A 152 -17.71 16.98 22.99
N ASP A 153 -18.55 17.12 24.02
CA ASP A 153 -18.51 18.24 24.99
C ASP A 153 -17.85 17.86 26.33
N ASP A 154 -17.44 16.60 26.50
CA ASP A 154 -16.76 16.16 27.72
C ASP A 154 -15.31 16.65 27.71
N ASP A 155 -14.80 17.10 28.85
CA ASP A 155 -13.41 17.51 28.97
C ASP A 155 -12.53 16.26 29.11
N HIS A 156 -11.65 16.06 28.13
CA HIS A 156 -10.79 14.90 28.03
C HIS A 156 -9.39 15.27 28.50
N THR A 157 -8.98 14.75 29.65
CA THR A 157 -7.63 14.90 30.17
C THR A 157 -6.85 13.61 29.92
N LEU A 158 -5.74 13.70 29.20
CA LEU A 158 -4.80 12.60 29.01
C LEU A 158 -3.65 12.74 30.00
N VAL A 159 -3.31 11.66 30.69
CA VAL A 159 -2.28 11.62 31.74
C VAL A 159 -1.30 10.49 31.45
N LEU A 160 0.01 10.78 31.47
CA LEU A 160 1.05 9.76 31.33
C LEU A 160 1.97 9.81 32.55
N GLN A 161 2.17 8.66 33.23
CA GLN A 161 3.03 8.54 34.42
C GLN A 161 2.72 9.57 35.54
N GLY A 162 1.47 10.04 35.63
CA GLY A 162 1.04 11.02 36.62
C GLY A 162 1.12 12.48 36.17
N GLU A 163 1.65 12.76 34.97
CA GLU A 163 1.69 14.11 34.40
C GLU A 163 0.54 14.35 33.41
N VAL A 164 -0.13 15.50 33.54
CA VAL A 164 -1.19 15.93 32.63
C VAL A 164 -0.59 16.41 31.32
N LEU A 165 -1.07 15.86 30.21
CA LEU A 165 -0.57 16.17 28.88
C LEU A 165 -1.32 17.36 28.27
N ASP A 166 -0.59 18.45 28.02
CA ASP A 166 -1.08 19.60 27.23
C ASP A 166 -1.34 19.25 25.76
N ASP A 167 -2.35 19.87 25.17
CA ASP A 167 -2.81 19.63 23.79
C ASP A 167 -1.77 19.96 22.72
N THR A 168 -0.79 20.80 23.03
CA THR A 168 0.29 21.22 22.13
C THR A 168 1.50 20.27 22.16
N HIS A 169 1.62 19.41 23.18
CA HIS A 169 2.72 18.46 23.26
C HIS A 169 2.69 17.46 22.12
N LEU A 170 3.86 17.16 21.56
CA LEU A 170 4.00 16.17 20.51
C LEU A 170 4.10 14.76 21.10
N ILE A 171 3.53 13.78 20.41
CA ILE A 171 3.52 12.39 20.86
C ILE A 171 4.94 11.81 20.96
N HIS A 172 5.89 12.28 20.15
CA HIS A 172 7.30 11.87 20.26
C HIS A 172 7.99 12.32 21.56
N ASP A 173 7.59 13.47 22.11
CA ASP A 173 8.18 14.00 23.34
C ASP A 173 7.66 13.25 24.56
N VAL A 174 6.38 12.89 24.49
CA VAL A 174 5.60 12.28 25.57
C VAL A 174 5.80 10.76 25.63
N CYS A 175 5.74 10.07 24.49
CA CYS A 175 5.83 8.61 24.41
C CYS A 175 7.14 8.19 23.75
N ARG A 176 8.19 7.89 24.54
CA ARG A 176 9.53 7.55 24.02
C ARG A 176 9.69 6.10 23.54
N ALA A 177 8.88 5.17 24.04
CA ALA A 177 8.87 3.76 23.65
C ALA A 177 7.52 3.31 23.06
N ASP A 178 7.53 2.25 22.26
CA ASP A 178 6.31 1.63 21.73
C ASP A 178 5.52 0.94 22.84
N GLY A 179 4.19 1.07 22.80
CA GLY A 179 3.30 0.51 23.81
C GLY A 179 3.12 1.37 25.06
N ALA A 180 3.48 2.65 25.01
CA ALA A 180 3.22 3.60 26.09
C ALA A 180 1.72 3.63 26.47
N VAL A 181 1.43 3.53 27.77
CA VAL A 181 0.07 3.56 28.31
C VAL A 181 -0.26 4.96 28.81
N ILE A 182 -1.16 5.66 28.12
CA ILE A 182 -1.68 6.96 28.51
C ILE A 182 -3.04 6.73 29.17
N HIS A 183 -3.28 7.31 30.34
CA HIS A 183 -4.57 7.23 31.01
C HIS A 183 -5.51 8.33 30.53
N LEU A 184 -6.77 7.99 30.24
CA LEU A 184 -7.83 8.93 29.90
C LEU A 184 -8.75 9.19 31.11
N LEU A 185 -8.79 10.44 31.54
CA LEU A 185 -9.74 10.98 32.48
C LEU A 185 -10.78 11.80 31.73
N VAL A 186 -12.05 11.44 31.89
CA VAL A 186 -13.19 12.16 31.29
C VAL A 186 -13.90 12.92 32.40
N HIS A 187 -13.81 14.24 32.38
CA HIS A 187 -14.54 15.11 33.30
C HIS A 187 -15.92 15.42 32.70
N ARG A 188 -16.96 14.78 33.26
CA ARG A 188 -18.34 15.04 32.87
C ARG A 188 -18.90 16.23 33.66
N SER A 189 -18.96 17.39 33.01
CA SER A 189 -19.55 18.59 33.60
C SER A 189 -21.08 18.47 33.62
N ALA A 190 -21.69 18.43 34.81
CA ALA A 190 -23.14 18.53 34.95
C ALA A 190 -23.59 19.95 34.51
N LYS A 191 -24.56 20.04 33.60
CA LYS A 191 -25.16 21.34 33.24
C LYS A 191 -26.06 21.76 34.41
N LEU A 192 -25.63 22.79 35.12
CA LEU A 192 -26.39 23.45 36.18
C LEU A 192 -27.28 24.51 35.53
N THR A 193 -28.59 24.38 35.67
CA THR A 193 -29.55 25.45 35.32
C THR A 193 -30.02 26.11 36.59
N ALA A 194 -29.60 27.37 36.80
CA ALA A 194 -30.05 28.19 37.92
C ALA A 194 -31.22 29.08 37.47
N ARG A 195 -32.34 29.03 38.18
CA ARG A 195 -33.43 29.99 38.05
C ARG A 195 -33.39 30.97 39.22
N PRO A 196 -33.41 32.29 38.97
CA PRO A 196 -33.47 33.28 40.06
C PRO A 196 -34.86 33.27 40.71
N LEU A 197 -34.90 33.22 42.04
CA LEU A 197 -36.11 33.31 42.85
C LEU A 197 -35.92 34.41 43.90
N ASP A 198 -36.42 35.62 43.60
CA ASP A 198 -36.25 36.85 44.39
C ASP A 198 -34.80 37.15 44.84
N ARG A 199 -34.37 36.66 46.01
CA ARG A 199 -33.03 36.88 46.59
C ARG A 199 -32.15 35.64 46.64
N ASP A 200 -32.65 34.49 46.19
CA ASP A 200 -31.94 33.21 46.15
C ASP A 200 -31.96 32.59 44.74
N PHE A 201 -31.16 31.54 44.52
CA PHE A 201 -31.08 30.80 43.27
C PHE A 201 -31.55 29.35 43.46
N GLU A 202 -32.50 28.89 42.63
CA GLU A 202 -32.86 27.47 42.54
C GLU A 202 -31.95 26.80 41.50
N VAL A 203 -31.06 25.91 41.95
CA VAL A 203 -30.10 25.21 41.10
C VAL A 203 -30.63 23.80 40.80
N SER A 204 -30.95 23.54 39.54
CA SER A 204 -31.38 22.23 39.07
C SER A 204 -30.22 21.49 38.38
N ILE A 205 -29.97 20.25 38.82
CA ILE A 205 -28.99 19.34 38.21
C ILE A 205 -29.74 18.39 37.29
N VAL A 206 -29.59 18.55 35.98
CA VAL A 206 -30.19 17.62 35.01
C VAL A 206 -29.27 16.40 34.88
N ALA A 207 -29.60 15.29 35.54
CA ALA A 207 -28.97 14.01 35.27
C ALA A 207 -29.36 13.54 33.86
N ARG A 208 -28.39 13.50 32.93
CA ARG A 208 -28.66 13.19 31.50
C ARG A 208 -29.15 11.75 31.26
N ASN A 209 -29.10 10.86 32.25
CA ASN A 209 -29.33 9.41 32.08
C ASN A 209 -30.63 8.88 32.72
N ALA A 210 -31.72 9.65 32.72
CA ALA A 210 -33.03 9.14 33.20
C ALA A 210 -34.09 8.98 32.10
N ALA A 211 -33.87 9.52 30.90
CA ALA A 211 -34.90 9.53 29.84
C ALA A 211 -34.86 8.30 28.91
N GLU A 212 -33.81 7.48 28.91
CA GLU A 212 -33.69 6.32 28.00
C GLU A 212 -34.14 4.98 28.60
N ALA A 213 -34.50 4.94 29.90
CA ALA A 213 -34.93 3.70 30.56
C ALA A 213 -36.45 3.46 30.56
N ALA A 214 -37.27 4.41 30.08
CA ALA A 214 -38.74 4.38 30.26
C ALA A 214 -39.55 4.25 28.95
N ALA A 215 -38.96 3.81 27.85
CA ALA A 215 -39.68 3.55 26.59
C ALA A 215 -39.41 2.12 26.08
N ARG A 216 -39.94 1.12 26.79
CA ARG A 216 -40.17 -0.22 26.25
C ARG A 216 -41.61 -0.63 26.55
N SER A 217 -42.54 -0.08 25.77
CA SER A 217 -43.85 -0.69 25.55
C SER A 217 -43.71 -1.79 24.48
N PRO A 218 -44.37 -2.95 24.64
CA PRO A 218 -44.32 -4.02 23.66
C PRO A 218 -45.42 -3.77 22.63
N ASP A 219 -45.10 -3.05 21.55
CA ASP A 219 -45.88 -3.17 20.32
C ASP A 219 -44.92 -3.12 19.13
N GLN A 220 -44.88 -4.23 18.42
CA GLN A 220 -44.09 -4.41 17.20
C GLN A 220 -44.71 -3.60 16.06
N PRO A 221 -43.91 -2.80 15.37
CA PRO A 221 -43.79 -2.90 13.94
C PRO A 221 -42.55 -3.74 13.66
N THR A 222 -42.67 -4.71 12.76
CA THR A 222 -41.52 -5.38 12.14
C THR A 222 -40.60 -4.32 11.52
N LEU A 223 -39.64 -3.83 12.30
CA LEU A 223 -38.48 -3.10 11.83
C LEU A 223 -37.75 -4.06 10.90
N HIS A 224 -37.83 -3.81 9.60
CA HIS A 224 -36.83 -4.31 8.67
C HIS A 224 -35.48 -3.89 9.25
N LEU A 225 -34.76 -4.86 9.82
CA LEU A 225 -33.39 -4.68 10.27
C LEU A 225 -32.59 -4.34 8.99
N GLN A 226 -32.42 -3.05 8.68
CA GLN A 226 -31.53 -2.63 7.62
C GLN A 226 -30.14 -3.08 8.03
N ARG A 227 -29.65 -4.13 7.37
CA ARG A 227 -28.28 -4.61 7.57
C ARG A 227 -27.34 -3.52 7.05
N ASP A 228 -26.58 -2.93 7.95
CA ASP A 228 -25.56 -1.93 7.65
C ASP A 228 -24.25 -2.56 7.13
N PHE A 229 -24.26 -3.87 6.87
CA PHE A 229 -23.12 -4.60 6.35
C PHE A 229 -23.55 -5.72 5.43
N ALA A 230 -22.69 -6.05 4.46
CA ALA A 230 -22.83 -7.21 3.59
C ALA A 230 -21.48 -7.49 2.90
N ILE A 231 -21.24 -8.73 2.52
CA ILE A 231 -20.14 -9.11 1.63
C ILE A 231 -20.60 -10.24 0.72
N GLU A 232 -20.32 -10.11 -0.57
CA GLU A 232 -20.73 -11.10 -1.57
C GLU A 232 -19.66 -11.19 -2.68
N PRO A 233 -19.34 -12.40 -3.17
CA PRO A 233 -18.47 -12.58 -4.33
C PRO A 233 -19.06 -11.90 -5.57
N VAL A 234 -18.20 -11.31 -6.39
CA VAL A 234 -18.58 -10.80 -7.72
C VAL A 234 -18.23 -11.87 -8.75
N ILE A 235 -19.26 -12.55 -9.27
CA ILE A 235 -19.14 -13.56 -10.30
C ILE A 235 -19.65 -12.96 -11.62
N VAL A 236 -18.72 -12.60 -12.50
CA VAL A 236 -19.07 -11.97 -13.80
C VAL A 236 -19.65 -13.01 -14.76
N ASN A 237 -19.02 -14.18 -14.85
CA ASN A 237 -19.50 -15.29 -15.68
C ASN A 237 -20.31 -16.28 -14.81
N PRO A 238 -21.63 -16.42 -15.02
CA PRO A 238 -22.47 -17.31 -14.20
C PRO A 238 -22.08 -18.79 -14.25
N LYS A 239 -21.25 -19.20 -15.23
CA LYS A 239 -20.72 -20.57 -15.34
C LYS A 239 -19.49 -20.81 -14.46
N ALA A 240 -18.86 -19.75 -13.95
CA ALA A 240 -17.72 -19.87 -13.07
C ALA A 240 -18.17 -20.35 -11.69
N THR A 241 -17.53 -21.41 -11.20
CA THR A 241 -17.73 -21.91 -9.84
C THR A 241 -16.76 -21.23 -8.89
N LEU A 242 -17.25 -20.77 -7.74
CA LEU A 242 -16.37 -20.22 -6.72
C LEU A 242 -15.63 -21.38 -6.02
N PRO A 243 -14.31 -21.26 -5.79
CA PRO A 243 -13.58 -22.26 -5.04
C PRO A 243 -14.02 -22.26 -3.58
N SER A 244 -14.10 -23.45 -2.97
CA SER A 244 -14.52 -23.56 -1.56
C SER A 244 -13.65 -22.76 -0.60
N VAL A 245 -12.37 -22.56 -0.92
CA VAL A 245 -11.47 -21.71 -0.12
C VAL A 245 -11.93 -20.24 -0.11
N ILE A 246 -12.48 -19.73 -1.22
CA ILE A 246 -13.01 -18.37 -1.30
C ILE A 246 -14.38 -18.29 -0.63
N ASP A 247 -15.26 -19.28 -0.82
CA ASP A 247 -16.54 -19.35 -0.11
C ASP A 247 -16.34 -19.33 1.41
N ASN A 248 -15.40 -20.13 1.91
CA ASN A 248 -15.04 -20.17 3.33
C ASN A 248 -14.47 -18.83 3.81
N LEU A 249 -13.64 -18.17 3.00
CA LEU A 249 -13.09 -16.84 3.31
C LEU A 249 -14.20 -15.80 3.45
N VAL A 250 -15.11 -15.73 2.49
CA VAL A 250 -16.24 -14.80 2.51
C VAL A 250 -17.18 -15.10 3.69
N GLY A 251 -17.43 -16.38 3.97
CA GLY A 251 -18.21 -16.81 5.13
C GLY A 251 -17.58 -16.41 6.46
N ALA A 252 -16.25 -16.53 6.59
CA ALA A 252 -15.53 -16.12 7.80
C ALA A 252 -15.62 -14.60 8.02
N VAL A 253 -15.45 -13.81 6.95
CA VAL A 253 -15.58 -12.35 7.00
C VAL A 253 -17.01 -11.94 7.35
N MET A 254 -18.02 -12.59 6.76
CA MET A 254 -19.43 -12.35 7.10
C MET A 254 -19.69 -12.65 8.59
N GLY A 255 -19.20 -13.79 9.09
CA GLY A 255 -19.33 -14.18 10.49
C GLY A 255 -18.69 -13.19 11.46
N GLY A 256 -17.56 -12.58 11.08
CA GLY A 256 -16.94 -11.47 11.83
C GLY A 256 -17.83 -10.24 11.92
N MET A 257 -18.35 -9.78 10.77
CA MET A 257 -19.24 -8.62 10.74
C MET A 257 -20.56 -8.85 11.48
N GLU A 258 -21.12 -10.07 11.41
CA GLU A 258 -22.32 -10.46 12.17
C GLU A 258 -22.12 -10.43 13.69
N LYS A 259 -20.88 -10.60 14.16
CA LYS A 259 -20.50 -10.45 15.57
C LYS A 259 -20.15 -9.02 15.97
N GLY A 260 -20.23 -8.07 15.04
CA GLY A 260 -19.93 -6.66 15.27
C GLY A 260 -18.44 -6.31 15.10
N ASN A 261 -17.62 -7.22 14.57
CA ASN A 261 -16.21 -6.96 14.30
C ASN A 261 -16.10 -6.13 13.01
N ALA A 262 -15.94 -4.81 13.18
CA ALA A 262 -15.85 -3.87 12.07
C ALA A 262 -14.53 -4.05 11.28
N PRO A 263 -14.53 -3.88 9.94
CA PRO A 263 -13.32 -3.78 9.15
C PRO A 263 -12.40 -2.68 9.65
N ILE A 264 -11.12 -3.04 9.87
CA ILE A 264 -10.10 -2.14 10.43
C ILE A 264 -9.23 -1.65 9.28
N MET A 265 -9.27 -0.34 8.99
CA MET A 265 -8.38 0.23 7.98
C MET A 265 -6.92 0.02 8.41
N SER A 266 -6.14 -0.67 7.59
CA SER A 266 -4.68 -0.64 7.67
C SER A 266 -4.29 0.82 7.66
N SER A 267 -3.40 1.25 8.52
CA SER A 267 -2.87 2.59 8.45
C SER A 267 -1.67 2.73 7.47
N GLU A 268 -1.22 1.66 6.77
CA GLU A 268 -0.08 1.66 5.82
C GLU A 268 -0.63 1.73 4.39
N GLY A 269 0.24 2.07 3.44
CA GLY A 269 -0.07 2.05 2.02
C GLY A 269 -0.68 3.36 1.51
N THR A 270 -0.88 3.37 0.20
CA THR A 270 -1.27 4.54 -0.61
C THR A 270 -2.78 4.68 -0.81
N GLY A 271 -3.56 3.63 -0.51
CA GLY A 271 -5.01 3.58 -0.65
C GLY A 271 -5.73 2.99 0.57
N GLY A 272 -7.01 2.69 0.40
CA GLY A 272 -7.81 1.97 1.38
C GLY A 272 -7.52 0.47 1.36
N ALA A 273 -7.02 -0.05 2.48
CA ALA A 273 -6.87 -1.48 2.72
C ALA A 273 -7.42 -1.78 4.11
N TYR A 274 -8.26 -2.80 4.24
CA TYR A 274 -9.02 -3.07 5.46
C TYR A 274 -8.80 -4.51 5.91
N PHE A 275 -8.30 -4.69 7.13
CA PHE A 275 -8.25 -5.99 7.78
C PHE A 275 -9.67 -6.41 8.20
N MET A 276 -10.07 -7.59 7.76
CA MET A 276 -11.32 -8.22 8.12
C MET A 276 -11.04 -9.27 9.19
N GLN A 277 -11.86 -9.30 10.24
CA GLN A 277 -11.68 -10.21 11.36
C GLN A 277 -12.65 -11.39 11.29
N ASP A 278 -12.29 -12.49 11.95
CA ASP A 278 -13.17 -13.62 12.17
C ASP A 278 -14.29 -13.29 13.19
N ALA A 279 -15.13 -14.28 13.49
CA ALA A 279 -16.19 -14.15 14.49
C ALA A 279 -15.66 -13.91 15.93
N SER A 280 -14.43 -14.30 16.24
CA SER A 280 -13.84 -14.07 17.56
C SER A 280 -13.33 -12.64 17.75
N GLY A 281 -12.99 -11.95 16.66
CA GLY A 281 -12.39 -10.62 16.67
C GLY A 281 -10.90 -10.63 17.07
N GLN A 282 -10.30 -11.81 17.22
CA GLN A 282 -8.90 -11.96 17.65
C GLN A 282 -7.95 -12.10 16.47
N GLU A 283 -8.41 -12.68 15.36
CA GLU A 283 -7.59 -13.00 14.21
C GLU A 283 -8.08 -12.25 12.96
N HIS A 284 -7.13 -11.81 12.13
CA HIS A 284 -7.43 -11.30 10.80
C HIS A 284 -7.58 -12.47 9.83
N VAL A 285 -8.66 -12.46 9.04
CA VAL A 285 -8.95 -13.51 8.05
C VAL A 285 -8.74 -13.04 6.62
N ALA A 286 -8.90 -11.74 6.35
CA ALA A 286 -8.77 -11.20 5.01
C ALA A 286 -8.27 -9.74 5.02
N VAL A 287 -7.79 -9.30 3.86
CA VAL A 287 -7.56 -7.88 3.54
C VAL A 287 -8.47 -7.51 2.38
N PHE A 288 -9.32 -6.51 2.59
CA PHE A 288 -10.20 -5.95 1.56
C PHE A 288 -9.65 -4.62 1.04
N LYS A 289 -9.50 -4.46 -0.28
CA LYS A 289 -9.02 -3.23 -0.93
C LYS A 289 -10.07 -2.70 -1.91
N PRO A 290 -10.85 -1.66 -1.54
CA PRO A 290 -11.89 -1.10 -2.41
C PRO A 290 -11.32 -0.34 -3.61
N VAL A 291 -11.91 -0.52 -4.79
CA VAL A 291 -11.47 0.13 -6.05
C VAL A 291 -11.56 1.65 -5.98
N ASP A 292 -12.59 2.18 -5.32
CA ASP A 292 -12.84 3.62 -5.22
C ASP A 292 -11.97 4.31 -4.15
N GLU A 293 -11.21 3.52 -3.39
CA GLU A 293 -10.25 3.98 -2.38
C GLU A 293 -8.80 3.73 -2.78
N GLU A 294 -8.55 3.23 -3.99
CA GLU A 294 -7.23 3.08 -4.55
C GLU A 294 -6.43 4.41 -4.56
N PRO A 295 -5.10 4.35 -4.72
CA PRO A 295 -4.31 5.56 -4.89
C PRO A 295 -4.84 6.41 -6.03
N MET A 296 -5.06 7.70 -5.76
CA MET A 296 -5.63 8.66 -6.72
C MET A 296 -7.08 8.35 -7.16
N ALA A 297 -7.80 7.48 -6.45
CA ALA A 297 -9.24 7.29 -6.62
C ALA A 297 -10.04 8.41 -5.92
N ALA A 298 -11.30 8.60 -6.34
CA ALA A 298 -12.15 9.68 -5.85
C ALA A 298 -12.37 9.66 -4.33
N ASN A 299 -12.43 8.47 -3.73
CA ASN A 299 -12.61 8.28 -2.29
C ASN A 299 -11.32 7.82 -1.60
N ASN A 300 -10.14 8.15 -2.14
CA ASN A 300 -8.86 7.80 -1.52
C ASN A 300 -8.78 8.32 -0.06
N PRO A 301 -8.61 7.43 0.95
CA PRO A 301 -8.58 7.84 2.35
C PRO A 301 -7.24 8.48 2.77
N ARG A 302 -6.23 8.42 1.91
CA ARG A 302 -4.87 8.92 2.14
C ARG A 302 -4.65 10.32 1.57
N GLY A 303 -5.68 11.00 1.09
CA GLY A 303 -5.56 12.39 0.62
C GLY A 303 -4.62 12.58 -0.59
N LEU A 304 -4.35 11.51 -1.35
CA LEU A 304 -3.73 11.65 -2.66
C LEU A 304 -4.73 12.33 -3.61
N PRO A 305 -4.29 13.28 -4.44
CA PRO A 305 -5.17 13.94 -5.39
C PRO A 305 -5.74 12.92 -6.39
N PRO A 306 -7.00 13.06 -6.83
CA PRO A 306 -7.58 12.17 -7.82
C PRO A 306 -6.86 12.30 -9.16
N SER A 307 -6.78 11.19 -9.90
CA SER A 307 -6.14 11.18 -11.23
C SER A 307 -6.97 11.98 -12.24
N SER A 308 -6.31 12.87 -12.99
CA SER A 308 -6.94 13.65 -14.07
C SER A 308 -7.01 12.89 -15.40
N THR A 309 -6.10 11.93 -15.62
CA THR A 309 -5.98 11.13 -16.85
C THR A 309 -6.55 9.72 -16.70
N GLY A 310 -6.86 9.31 -15.47
CA GLY A 310 -7.22 7.93 -15.12
C GLY A 310 -6.01 7.01 -14.95
N GLU A 311 -4.78 7.49 -15.21
CA GLU A 311 -3.55 6.75 -14.94
C GLU A 311 -3.30 6.63 -13.43
N GLY A 312 -2.86 5.46 -12.98
CA GLY A 312 -2.51 5.17 -11.60
C GLY A 312 -1.07 5.57 -11.24
N LEU A 313 -0.61 5.18 -10.04
CA LEU A 313 0.74 5.52 -9.55
C LEU A 313 1.90 4.99 -10.40
N LYS A 314 1.66 3.90 -11.15
CA LYS A 314 2.63 3.27 -12.05
C LYS A 314 2.16 3.42 -13.49
N LYS A 315 3.08 3.81 -14.37
CA LYS A 315 2.83 3.95 -15.81
C LYS A 315 2.29 2.64 -16.40
N GLY A 316 1.28 2.78 -17.25
CA GLY A 316 0.57 1.64 -17.84
C GLY A 316 -0.45 0.96 -16.92
N THR A 317 -0.77 1.55 -15.76
CA THR A 317 -1.87 1.09 -14.89
C THR A 317 -2.94 2.17 -14.75
N ARG A 318 -4.19 1.78 -14.48
CA ARG A 318 -5.31 2.71 -14.30
C ARG A 318 -5.88 2.64 -12.90
N VAL A 319 -6.36 3.78 -12.43
CA VAL A 319 -7.05 3.89 -11.14
C VAL A 319 -8.34 3.06 -11.17
N GLY A 320 -8.57 2.24 -10.15
CA GLY A 320 -9.74 1.37 -10.02
C GLY A 320 -9.56 -0.02 -10.62
N GLU A 321 -8.40 -0.32 -11.22
CA GLU A 321 -8.07 -1.63 -11.78
C GLU A 321 -7.16 -2.47 -10.87
N GLY A 322 -6.71 -1.95 -9.73
CA GLY A 322 -5.83 -2.69 -8.82
C GLY A 322 -6.50 -3.97 -8.30
N ALA A 323 -7.78 -3.90 -7.95
CA ALA A 323 -8.52 -5.07 -7.44
C ALA A 323 -8.57 -6.24 -8.44
N ILE A 324 -8.78 -5.97 -9.73
CA ILE A 324 -8.86 -7.06 -10.73
C ILE A 324 -7.48 -7.68 -10.99
N ARG A 325 -6.41 -6.88 -10.89
CA ARG A 325 -5.01 -7.33 -11.03
C ARG A 325 -4.58 -8.23 -9.85
N GLU A 326 -5.02 -7.91 -8.63
CA GLU A 326 -4.83 -8.78 -7.46
C GLU A 326 -5.49 -10.16 -7.66
N VAL A 327 -6.72 -10.18 -8.19
CA VAL A 327 -7.44 -11.41 -8.50
C VAL A 327 -6.74 -12.18 -9.62
N ALA A 328 -6.27 -11.48 -10.66
CA ALA A 328 -5.53 -12.09 -11.76
C ALA A 328 -4.23 -12.74 -11.29
N ALA A 329 -3.48 -12.11 -10.38
CA ALA A 329 -2.27 -12.70 -9.81
C ALA A 329 -2.54 -14.04 -9.12
N TYR A 330 -3.65 -14.15 -8.37
CA TYR A 330 -4.05 -15.42 -7.76
C TYR A 330 -4.50 -16.46 -8.79
N ILE A 331 -5.30 -16.07 -9.79
CA ILE A 331 -5.76 -16.96 -10.85
C ILE A 331 -4.58 -17.54 -11.64
N LEU A 332 -3.61 -16.69 -11.99
CA LEU A 332 -2.45 -17.04 -12.79
C LEU A 332 -1.36 -17.74 -11.98
N ASP A 333 -1.32 -17.61 -10.66
CA ASP A 333 -0.40 -18.40 -9.82
C ASP A 333 -0.82 -19.88 -9.82
N HIS A 334 -0.42 -20.62 -10.85
CA HIS A 334 -0.79 -22.02 -11.04
C HIS A 334 -0.02 -22.93 -10.09
N PRO A 335 -0.61 -24.06 -9.65
CA PRO A 335 0.13 -25.04 -8.86
C PRO A 335 1.27 -25.68 -9.67
N PRO A 336 2.36 -26.17 -9.04
CA PRO A 336 3.48 -26.81 -9.74
C PRO A 336 3.08 -28.00 -10.65
N GLY A 337 1.98 -28.69 -10.31
CA GLY A 337 1.49 -29.89 -11.02
C GLY A 337 0.45 -29.65 -12.12
N GLY A 338 0.19 -28.41 -12.54
CA GLY A 338 -0.73 -28.14 -13.65
C GLY A 338 -1.44 -26.80 -13.55
N ARG A 339 -2.58 -26.67 -14.24
CA ARG A 339 -3.36 -25.42 -14.22
C ARG A 339 -4.20 -25.32 -12.96
N ARG A 340 -4.37 -24.07 -12.49
CA ARG A 340 -5.33 -23.78 -11.44
C ARG A 340 -6.73 -24.09 -11.97
N SER A 341 -7.34 -25.15 -11.44
CA SER A 341 -8.71 -25.51 -11.74
C SER A 341 -9.63 -25.09 -10.60
N PHE A 342 -10.67 -24.35 -10.95
CA PHE A 342 -11.74 -23.97 -10.03
C PHE A 342 -12.92 -24.97 -10.05
N ALA A 343 -12.80 -26.04 -10.85
CA ALA A 343 -13.77 -27.12 -10.94
C ALA A 343 -13.29 -28.38 -10.20
N GLY A 344 -14.15 -28.95 -9.35
CA GLY A 344 -13.93 -30.23 -8.66
C GLY A 344 -13.24 -30.13 -7.28
N ARG A 345 -13.47 -31.13 -6.42
CA ARG A 345 -13.00 -31.16 -5.01
C ARG A 345 -11.48 -31.23 -4.82
N HIS A 346 -10.72 -31.64 -5.84
CA HIS A 346 -9.27 -31.85 -5.75
C HIS A 346 -8.42 -30.68 -6.30
N GLY A 347 -9.01 -29.73 -7.04
CA GLY A 347 -8.29 -28.57 -7.60
C GLY A 347 -8.52 -27.24 -6.85
N ALA A 348 -9.66 -27.10 -6.17
CA ALA A 348 -10.17 -25.84 -5.61
C ALA A 348 -9.45 -25.29 -4.35
N GLY A 349 -8.24 -25.76 -4.06
CA GLY A 349 -7.44 -25.33 -2.91
C GLY A 349 -5.94 -25.59 -3.05
N ALA A 350 -5.46 -25.92 -4.26
CA ALA A 350 -4.03 -26.11 -4.49
C ALA A 350 -3.31 -24.77 -4.35
N VAL A 351 -2.22 -24.78 -3.56
CA VAL A 351 -1.33 -23.63 -3.41
C VAL A 351 -0.65 -23.40 -4.76
N GLY A 352 -0.63 -22.15 -5.21
CA GLY A 352 0.06 -21.80 -6.44
C GLY A 352 1.58 -21.88 -6.27
N PHE A 353 2.30 -21.91 -7.38
CA PHE A 353 3.76 -22.04 -7.40
C PHE A 353 4.45 -20.95 -6.58
N ALA A 354 4.03 -19.69 -6.73
CA ALA A 354 4.54 -18.57 -5.96
C ALA A 354 3.89 -18.44 -4.57
N GLY A 355 2.69 -18.97 -4.40
CA GLY A 355 1.96 -18.99 -3.14
C GLY A 355 1.10 -17.75 -2.90
N VAL A 356 0.59 -17.12 -3.97
CA VAL A 356 -0.36 -16.01 -3.85
C VAL A 356 -1.59 -16.48 -3.08
N ALA A 357 -1.93 -15.77 -2.01
CA ALA A 357 -3.04 -16.13 -1.15
C ALA A 357 -4.39 -16.07 -1.92
N PRO A 358 -5.37 -16.92 -1.55
CA PRO A 358 -6.71 -16.89 -2.15
C PRO A 358 -7.27 -15.48 -2.25
N THR A 359 -7.53 -15.02 -3.48
CA THR A 359 -7.97 -13.66 -3.75
C THR A 359 -9.18 -13.67 -4.68
N ALA A 360 -10.23 -12.92 -4.34
CA ALA A 360 -11.43 -12.81 -5.15
C ALA A 360 -11.96 -11.38 -5.21
N LEU A 361 -12.70 -11.06 -6.26
CA LEU A 361 -13.43 -9.82 -6.36
C LEU A 361 -14.72 -9.95 -5.54
N VAL A 362 -14.98 -8.98 -4.66
CA VAL A 362 -16.18 -8.97 -3.82
C VAL A 362 -16.83 -7.58 -3.85
N ARG A 363 -18.13 -7.54 -3.58
CA ARG A 363 -18.82 -6.33 -3.15
C ARG A 363 -18.97 -6.38 -1.64
N CYS A 364 -18.49 -5.37 -0.94
CA CYS A 364 -18.57 -5.27 0.50
C CYS A 364 -19.20 -3.94 0.89
N MET A 365 -20.11 -3.97 1.87
CA MET A 365 -20.78 -2.81 2.42
C MET A 365 -20.47 -2.77 3.92
N HIS A 366 -19.97 -1.64 4.41
CA HIS A 366 -19.79 -1.38 5.84
C HIS A 366 -19.58 0.12 6.09
N ARG A 367 -19.99 0.63 7.25
CA ARG A 367 -19.88 2.06 7.62
C ARG A 367 -18.44 2.55 7.84
N SER A 368 -17.51 1.63 8.12
CA SER A 368 -16.09 1.96 8.36
C SER A 368 -15.32 2.30 7.10
N PHE A 369 -15.84 1.95 5.91
CA PHE A 369 -15.23 2.34 4.65
C PHE A 369 -15.41 3.84 4.38
N LYS A 370 -14.51 4.43 3.58
CA LYS A 370 -14.57 5.85 3.24
C LYS A 370 -15.81 6.14 2.41
N GLN A 371 -16.81 6.76 3.02
CA GLN A 371 -18.03 7.13 2.31
C GLN A 371 -17.80 8.40 1.45
N PRO A 372 -18.47 8.52 0.29
CA PRO A 372 -18.50 9.77 -0.46
C PRO A 372 -19.01 10.92 0.42
N ALA A 373 -18.57 12.16 0.13
CA ALA A 373 -19.07 13.32 0.85
C ALA A 373 -20.59 13.47 0.61
N SER A 374 -21.39 13.35 1.67
CA SER A 374 -22.83 13.56 1.59
C SER A 374 -23.15 15.05 1.54
N GLU A 375 -24.01 15.48 0.61
CA GLU A 375 -24.68 16.77 0.75
C GLU A 375 -25.64 16.73 1.95
N GLN A 376 -25.40 17.61 2.92
CA GLN A 376 -26.30 17.92 4.05
C GLN A 376 -26.74 16.76 4.96
N GLY A 377 -25.94 16.50 6.02
CA GLY A 377 -26.43 16.18 7.38
C GLY A 377 -27.30 14.94 7.63
N LYS A 378 -27.66 14.14 6.63
CA LYS A 378 -28.43 12.90 6.80
C LYS A 378 -27.50 11.71 6.97
N GLN A 379 -27.77 10.85 7.96
CA GLN A 379 -27.11 9.54 8.07
C GLN A 379 -27.47 8.72 6.82
N GLN A 380 -26.53 8.61 5.88
CA GLN A 380 -26.68 7.74 4.71
C GLN A 380 -26.41 6.29 5.12
N GLN A 381 -27.09 5.36 4.43
CA GLN A 381 -26.72 3.96 4.49
C GLN A 381 -25.33 3.79 3.88
N PRO A 382 -24.52 2.86 4.42
CA PRO A 382 -23.23 2.55 3.82
C PRO A 382 -23.45 2.05 2.39
N LEU A 383 -22.61 2.51 1.47
CA LEU A 383 -22.65 2.04 0.09
C LEU A 383 -21.85 0.74 -0.08
N PHE A 384 -22.27 -0.10 -1.01
CA PHE A 384 -21.44 -1.19 -1.49
C PHE A 384 -20.21 -0.63 -2.21
N LYS A 385 -19.06 -1.22 -1.90
CA LYS A 385 -17.81 -1.00 -2.59
C LYS A 385 -17.34 -2.31 -3.22
N VAL A 386 -16.89 -2.23 -4.46
CA VAL A 386 -16.24 -3.36 -5.13
C VAL A 386 -14.75 -3.31 -4.80
N GLY A 387 -14.11 -4.46 -4.60
CA GLY A 387 -12.69 -4.53 -4.27
C GLY A 387 -12.16 -5.95 -4.24
N SER A 388 -10.85 -6.09 -4.12
CA SER A 388 -10.22 -7.40 -3.92
C SER A 388 -10.31 -7.79 -2.45
N LEU A 389 -10.64 -9.05 -2.20
CA LEU A 389 -10.59 -9.70 -0.90
C LEU A 389 -9.54 -10.81 -0.97
N GLN A 390 -8.41 -10.58 -0.32
CA GLN A 390 -7.31 -11.55 -0.24
C GLN A 390 -7.27 -12.17 1.15
N ALA A 391 -7.11 -13.49 1.24
CA ALA A 391 -6.94 -14.18 2.50
C ALA A 391 -5.73 -13.63 3.26
N PHE A 392 -5.90 -13.36 4.55
CA PHE A 392 -4.81 -12.88 5.40
C PHE A 392 -3.83 -14.02 5.68
N VAL A 393 -2.55 -13.77 5.46
CA VAL A 393 -1.49 -14.74 5.70
C VAL A 393 -0.83 -14.42 7.03
N LYS A 394 -0.93 -15.35 7.99
CA LYS A 394 -0.19 -15.25 9.25
C LYS A 394 1.31 -15.26 8.97
N ASN A 395 2.00 -14.22 9.39
CA ASN A 395 3.39 -13.97 9.04
C ASN A 395 4.20 -13.45 10.24
N SER A 396 5.52 -13.44 10.11
CA SER A 396 6.46 -12.95 11.12
C SER A 396 7.02 -11.54 10.80
N GLY A 397 6.53 -10.89 9.75
CA GLY A 397 7.06 -9.64 9.21
C GLY A 397 7.22 -9.69 7.68
N SER A 398 7.75 -8.62 7.09
CA SER A 398 8.06 -8.57 5.66
C SER A 398 9.56 -8.82 5.41
N CYS A 399 9.95 -9.03 4.16
CA CYS A 399 11.36 -9.17 3.80
C CYS A 399 12.18 -7.89 4.06
N GLU A 400 11.55 -6.73 4.29
CA GLU A 400 12.26 -5.48 4.56
C GLU A 400 12.96 -5.48 5.94
N ASP A 401 12.50 -6.35 6.83
CA ASP A 401 13.02 -6.52 8.20
C ASP A 401 14.18 -7.52 8.28
N MET A 402 14.54 -8.18 7.16
CA MET A 402 15.57 -9.22 7.11
C MET A 402 16.63 -8.93 6.04
N GLY A 403 17.84 -9.44 6.25
CA GLY A 403 18.89 -9.38 5.23
C GLY A 403 18.59 -10.36 4.09
N PRO A 404 18.69 -9.97 2.81
CA PRO A 404 18.25 -10.79 1.69
C PRO A 404 18.99 -12.13 1.58
N GLY A 405 20.23 -12.23 2.08
CA GLY A 405 20.98 -13.48 2.11
C GLY A 405 20.40 -14.58 3.01
N ALA A 406 19.42 -14.27 3.86
CA ALA A 406 18.76 -15.25 4.72
C ALA A 406 17.66 -16.06 4.01
N PHE A 407 17.21 -15.62 2.83
CA PHE A 407 16.08 -16.24 2.14
C PHE A 407 16.50 -17.48 1.34
N PRO A 408 15.73 -18.59 1.40
CA PRO A 408 16.01 -19.76 0.56
C PRO A 408 15.90 -19.42 -0.93
N VAL A 409 16.77 -20.03 -1.75
CA VAL A 409 16.83 -19.79 -3.20
C VAL A 409 15.50 -20.09 -3.89
N HIS A 410 14.89 -21.23 -3.60
CA HIS A 410 13.62 -21.64 -4.22
C HIS A 410 12.46 -20.69 -3.89
N GLU A 411 12.43 -20.13 -2.67
CA GLU A 411 11.41 -19.16 -2.25
C GLU A 411 11.56 -17.81 -2.95
N VAL A 412 12.79 -17.40 -3.29
CA VAL A 412 13.03 -16.21 -4.12
C VAL A 412 12.65 -16.51 -5.57
N HIS A 413 13.07 -17.65 -6.11
CA HIS A 413 12.81 -18.04 -7.50
C HIS A 413 11.33 -18.10 -7.84
N LYS A 414 10.49 -18.65 -6.97
CA LYS A 414 9.04 -18.71 -7.24
C LYS A 414 8.40 -17.32 -7.39
N ILE A 415 8.87 -16.35 -6.60
CA ILE A 415 8.42 -14.95 -6.69
C ILE A 415 8.98 -14.29 -7.95
N CYS A 416 10.25 -14.52 -8.28
CA CYS A 416 10.84 -14.02 -9.53
C CYS A 416 10.04 -14.46 -10.76
N VAL A 417 9.67 -15.74 -10.84
CA VAL A 417 8.91 -16.28 -11.97
C VAL A 417 7.55 -15.60 -12.09
N LEU A 418 6.81 -15.46 -10.99
CA LEU A 418 5.52 -14.77 -11.00
C LEU A 418 5.67 -13.30 -11.41
N ASP A 419 6.60 -12.57 -10.80
CA ASP A 419 6.76 -11.14 -11.04
C ASP A 419 7.24 -10.83 -12.47
N ILE A 420 8.14 -11.64 -13.03
CA ILE A 420 8.56 -11.54 -14.43
C ILE A 420 7.36 -11.78 -15.34
N ARG A 421 6.60 -12.87 -15.12
CA ARG A 421 5.42 -13.23 -15.93
C ARG A 421 4.35 -12.14 -15.88
N LEU A 422 4.16 -11.50 -14.73
CA LEU A 422 3.16 -10.46 -14.58
C LEU A 422 3.71 -9.05 -14.83
N ALA A 423 4.99 -8.89 -15.22
CA ALA A 423 5.66 -7.58 -15.34
C ALA A 423 5.36 -6.64 -14.16
N ASN A 424 5.52 -7.13 -12.94
CA ASN A 424 5.14 -6.37 -11.74
C ASN A 424 5.89 -5.02 -11.67
N ALA A 425 5.14 -3.92 -11.49
CA ALA A 425 5.68 -2.56 -11.42
C ALA A 425 5.91 -2.06 -9.98
N ASP A 426 5.61 -2.86 -8.96
CA ASP A 426 5.78 -2.49 -7.55
C ASP A 426 6.29 -3.63 -6.66
N ARG A 427 7.15 -4.54 -7.17
CA ARG A 427 7.75 -5.56 -6.29
C ARG A 427 8.90 -4.97 -5.47
N HIS A 428 8.62 -4.74 -4.19
CA HIS A 428 9.60 -4.43 -3.15
C HIS A 428 9.54 -5.42 -1.98
N ALA A 429 10.57 -5.43 -1.11
CA ALA A 429 10.70 -6.35 0.02
C ALA A 429 9.52 -6.27 1.00
N GLY A 430 8.93 -5.07 1.18
CA GLY A 430 7.70 -4.87 1.96
C GLY A 430 6.46 -5.58 1.39
N ASN A 431 6.48 -5.97 0.11
CA ASN A 431 5.39 -6.70 -0.56
C ASN A 431 5.66 -8.21 -0.58
N ILE A 432 6.63 -8.70 0.20
CA ILE A 432 6.92 -10.12 0.37
C ILE A 432 6.89 -10.42 1.86
N LEU A 433 5.96 -11.26 2.28
CA LEU A 433 5.82 -11.68 3.67
C LEU A 433 6.81 -12.79 3.98
N THR A 434 7.36 -12.77 5.20
CA THR A 434 8.17 -13.85 5.76
C THR A 434 7.32 -14.67 6.72
N CYS A 435 7.25 -15.97 6.48
CA CYS A 435 6.52 -16.91 7.32
C CYS A 435 7.52 -17.91 7.90
N ARG A 436 7.37 -18.22 9.19
CA ARG A 436 8.16 -19.25 9.86
C ARG A 436 7.33 -20.51 9.94
N GLU A 437 7.92 -21.64 9.59
CA GLU A 437 7.27 -22.94 9.76
C GLU A 437 7.09 -23.26 11.24
N GLU A 438 5.91 -23.74 11.64
CA GLU A 438 5.59 -24.02 13.05
C GLU A 438 6.42 -25.17 13.66
N GLN A 439 7.04 -26.02 12.81
CA GLN A 439 7.79 -27.22 13.23
C GLN A 439 9.27 -27.21 12.79
N GLY A 440 9.77 -26.11 12.22
CA GLY A 440 11.14 -26.03 11.68
C GLY A 440 11.75 -24.62 11.74
N ASN A 441 13.04 -24.52 11.43
CA ASN A 441 13.73 -23.23 11.23
C ASN A 441 13.58 -22.69 9.78
N GLY A 442 12.67 -23.27 8.98
CA GLY A 442 12.43 -22.87 7.60
C GLY A 442 11.73 -21.51 7.49
N ILE A 443 12.17 -20.71 6.52
CA ILE A 443 11.53 -19.45 6.13
C ILE A 443 10.80 -19.70 4.81
N SER A 444 9.50 -19.41 4.76
CA SER A 444 8.75 -19.33 3.52
C SER A 444 8.38 -17.89 3.20
N LEU A 445 8.31 -17.57 1.92
CA LEU A 445 8.00 -16.27 1.37
C LEU A 445 6.65 -16.31 0.68
N VAL A 446 5.83 -15.28 0.91
CA VAL A 446 4.52 -15.14 0.28
C VAL A 446 4.42 -13.76 -0.37
N PRO A 447 4.29 -13.67 -1.70
CA PRO A 447 4.11 -12.39 -2.38
C PRO A 447 2.69 -11.87 -2.13
N ILE A 448 2.58 -10.57 -1.86
CA ILE A 448 1.32 -9.85 -1.70
C ILE A 448 1.34 -8.58 -2.56
N ASP A 449 0.22 -7.87 -2.61
CA ASP A 449 0.10 -6.54 -3.22
C ASP A 449 0.46 -6.50 -4.72
N HIS A 450 -0.36 -7.18 -5.54
CA HIS A 450 -0.20 -7.29 -6.99
C HIS A 450 -1.02 -6.25 -7.77
N GLY A 451 -1.52 -5.20 -7.12
CA GLY A 451 -2.36 -4.17 -7.76
C GLY A 451 -1.70 -3.44 -8.94
N TYR A 452 -0.38 -3.52 -9.08
CA TYR A 452 0.41 -2.91 -10.17
C TYR A 452 1.08 -3.93 -11.10
N CYS A 453 0.52 -5.13 -11.25
CA CYS A 453 0.96 -6.09 -12.25
C CYS A 453 0.16 -5.99 -13.56
N LEU A 454 0.66 -6.62 -14.62
CA LEU A 454 0.11 -6.65 -15.99
C LEU A 454 -0.12 -5.26 -16.62
N PRO A 455 0.84 -4.32 -16.54
CA PRO A 455 0.66 -2.98 -17.09
C PRO A 455 0.50 -2.96 -18.63
N GLU A 456 0.08 -1.82 -19.18
CA GLU A 456 0.02 -1.57 -20.63
C GLU A 456 1.42 -1.35 -21.26
N SER A 457 2.47 -1.16 -20.45
CA SER A 457 3.86 -0.95 -20.89
C SER A 457 4.88 -1.43 -19.85
N PHE A 458 6.15 -1.58 -20.25
CA PHE A 458 7.23 -2.04 -19.37
C PHE A 458 7.94 -0.92 -18.58
N GLU A 459 7.55 0.35 -18.78
CA GLU A 459 8.28 1.53 -18.31
C GLU A 459 8.59 1.52 -16.79
N ASP A 460 7.59 1.13 -15.98
CA ASP A 460 7.70 1.11 -14.52
C ASP A 460 7.93 -0.30 -13.94
N CYS A 461 8.21 -1.30 -14.78
CA CYS A 461 8.55 -2.65 -14.30
C CYS A 461 9.76 -2.58 -13.36
N THR A 462 9.60 -3.10 -12.14
CA THR A 462 10.55 -2.88 -11.04
C THR A 462 10.58 -4.09 -10.10
N PHE A 463 11.78 -4.62 -9.87
CA PHE A 463 12.03 -5.78 -9.02
C PHE A 463 13.15 -5.52 -8.00
N GLU A 464 12.82 -5.42 -6.72
CA GLU A 464 13.85 -5.28 -5.67
C GLU A 464 14.73 -6.54 -5.52
N TRP A 465 14.19 -7.71 -5.83
CA TRP A 465 14.94 -8.97 -5.73
C TRP A 465 16.10 -9.08 -6.71
N LEU A 466 16.25 -8.17 -7.69
CA LEU A 466 17.43 -8.08 -8.56
C LEU A 466 18.74 -7.84 -7.79
N TYR A 467 18.63 -7.27 -6.58
CA TYR A 467 19.77 -7.05 -5.70
C TYR A 467 20.02 -8.22 -4.73
N TRP A 468 19.21 -9.29 -4.78
CA TRP A 468 19.32 -10.42 -3.87
C TRP A 468 20.23 -11.50 -4.50
N PRO A 469 21.16 -12.12 -3.75
CA PRO A 469 22.12 -13.07 -4.32
C PRO A 469 21.44 -14.27 -5.01
N GLN A 470 20.29 -14.72 -4.49
CA GLN A 470 19.55 -15.88 -4.97
C GLN A 470 19.07 -15.73 -6.43
N CYS A 471 18.81 -14.50 -6.90
CA CYS A 471 18.34 -14.31 -8.28
C CYS A 471 19.43 -14.59 -9.33
N ARG A 472 20.70 -14.70 -8.91
CA ARG A 472 21.83 -15.05 -9.78
C ARG A 472 22.07 -16.56 -9.91
N GLU A 473 21.46 -17.34 -9.02
CA GLU A 473 21.52 -18.80 -9.06
C GLU A 473 20.66 -19.36 -10.21
N PRO A 474 21.07 -20.49 -10.82
CA PRO A 474 20.27 -21.15 -11.84
C PRO A 474 18.96 -21.68 -11.25
N PHE A 475 17.90 -21.65 -12.05
CA PHE A 475 16.63 -22.27 -11.66
C PHE A 475 16.79 -23.78 -11.46
N SER A 476 16.04 -24.33 -10.51
CA SER A 476 15.89 -25.77 -10.35
C SER A 476 15.14 -26.39 -11.53
N GLU A 477 15.31 -27.70 -11.75
CA GLU A 477 14.61 -28.44 -12.81
C GLU A 477 13.08 -28.30 -12.68
N GLU A 478 12.54 -28.41 -11.46
CA GLU A 478 11.11 -28.20 -11.18
C GLU A 478 10.64 -26.79 -11.59
N THR A 479 11.44 -25.76 -11.30
CA THR A 479 11.12 -24.39 -11.71
C THR A 479 11.14 -24.22 -13.22
N VAL A 480 12.10 -24.85 -13.90
CA VAL A 480 12.20 -24.83 -15.37
C VAL A 480 11.01 -25.55 -16.01
N GLU A 481 10.61 -26.70 -15.48
CA GLU A 481 9.42 -27.43 -15.93
C GLU A 481 8.14 -26.61 -15.73
N TYR A 482 7.99 -25.97 -14.57
CA TYR A 482 6.89 -25.06 -14.31
C TYR A 482 6.84 -23.93 -15.34
N ILE A 483 7.97 -23.25 -15.60
CA ILE A 483 8.08 -22.18 -16.61
C ILE A 483 7.70 -22.68 -18.00
N ARG A 484 8.21 -23.84 -18.42
CA ARG A 484 7.91 -24.43 -19.74
C ARG A 484 6.43 -24.74 -19.89
N SER A 485 5.78 -25.11 -18.80
CA SER A 485 4.35 -25.42 -18.78
C SER A 485 3.47 -24.19 -19.04
N LEU A 486 3.93 -22.96 -18.78
CA LEU A 486 3.11 -21.75 -18.89
C LEU A 486 2.62 -21.47 -20.32
N ASP A 487 1.38 -20.99 -20.45
CA ASP A 487 0.73 -20.68 -21.73
C ASP A 487 -0.11 -19.40 -21.63
N ALA A 488 0.35 -18.34 -22.32
CA ALA A 488 -0.26 -17.02 -22.24
C ALA A 488 -1.68 -16.97 -22.87
N GLU A 489 -1.99 -17.77 -23.88
CA GLU A 489 -3.32 -17.74 -24.50
C GLU A 489 -4.35 -18.42 -23.60
N GLU A 490 -3.96 -19.53 -22.97
CA GLU A 490 -4.79 -20.20 -21.97
C GLU A 490 -5.04 -19.27 -20.78
N ASP A 491 -4.01 -18.55 -20.31
CA ASP A 491 -4.10 -17.58 -19.23
C ASP A 491 -5.08 -16.45 -19.54
N ILE A 492 -4.95 -15.83 -20.72
CA ILE A 492 -5.84 -14.77 -21.19
C ILE A 492 -7.28 -15.29 -21.27
N ALA A 493 -7.47 -16.50 -21.78
CA ALA A 493 -8.79 -17.13 -21.85
C ALA A 493 -9.39 -17.38 -20.46
N ILE A 494 -8.60 -17.82 -19.47
CA ILE A 494 -9.05 -18.02 -18.10
C ILE A 494 -9.42 -16.67 -17.45
N LEU A 495 -8.60 -15.63 -17.60
CA LEU A 495 -8.93 -14.29 -17.07
C LEU A 495 -10.22 -13.74 -17.68
N ARG A 496 -10.38 -13.87 -19.00
CA ARG A 496 -11.60 -13.49 -19.71
C ARG A 496 -12.81 -14.29 -19.22
N PHE A 497 -12.64 -15.61 -19.00
CA PHE A 497 -13.69 -16.46 -18.45
C PHE A 497 -14.13 -16.02 -17.05
N HIS A 498 -13.21 -15.51 -16.22
CA HIS A 498 -13.50 -14.97 -14.89
C HIS A 498 -13.95 -13.49 -14.89
N GLY A 499 -14.10 -12.88 -16.07
CA GLY A 499 -14.72 -11.57 -16.23
C GLY A 499 -13.77 -10.40 -16.40
N TRP A 500 -12.47 -10.64 -16.58
CA TRP A 500 -11.55 -9.58 -16.95
C TRP A 500 -11.28 -9.59 -18.45
N GLU A 501 -11.91 -8.66 -19.16
CA GLU A 501 -11.54 -8.33 -20.53
C GLU A 501 -10.28 -7.47 -20.51
N MET A 502 -9.13 -8.14 -20.52
CA MET A 502 -7.84 -7.49 -20.44
C MET A 502 -7.59 -6.62 -21.69
N PRO A 503 -7.12 -5.37 -21.53
CA PRO A 503 -6.74 -4.54 -22.67
C PRO A 503 -5.68 -5.23 -23.55
N ALA A 504 -5.75 -5.05 -24.87
CA ALA A 504 -4.85 -5.70 -25.82
C ALA A 504 -3.36 -5.48 -25.50
N LYS A 505 -2.99 -4.28 -25.01
CA LYS A 505 -1.62 -3.98 -24.56
C LYS A 505 -1.18 -4.82 -23.36
N CYS A 506 -2.07 -5.04 -22.39
CA CYS A 506 -1.80 -5.90 -21.24
C CYS A 506 -1.70 -7.38 -21.66
N GLU A 507 -2.54 -7.83 -22.60
CA GLU A 507 -2.40 -9.17 -23.21
C GLU A 507 -1.04 -9.34 -23.90
N ARG A 508 -0.61 -8.34 -24.67
CA ARG A 508 0.73 -8.31 -25.30
C ARG A 508 1.82 -8.41 -24.25
N VAL A 509 1.75 -7.65 -23.15
CA VAL A 509 2.72 -7.74 -22.04
C VAL A 509 2.80 -9.16 -21.45
N LEU A 510 1.67 -9.82 -21.21
CA LEU A 510 1.65 -11.20 -20.68
C LEU A 510 2.25 -12.21 -21.68
N ARG A 511 1.96 -12.07 -22.98
CA ARG A 511 2.56 -12.91 -24.04
C ARG A 511 4.07 -12.74 -24.11
N VAL A 512 4.54 -11.51 -24.11
CA VAL A 512 5.96 -11.17 -24.22
C VAL A 512 6.76 -11.66 -23.00
N THR A 513 6.24 -11.47 -21.79
CA THR A 513 6.90 -11.91 -20.55
C THR A 513 6.90 -13.43 -20.41
N THR A 514 5.82 -14.10 -20.79
CA THR A 514 5.77 -15.57 -20.82
C THR A 514 6.77 -16.13 -21.84
N MET A 515 6.89 -15.49 -23.00
CA MET A 515 7.90 -15.84 -24.01
C MET A 515 9.32 -15.63 -23.48
N LEU A 516 9.58 -14.49 -22.81
CA LEU A 516 10.88 -14.19 -22.19
C LEU A 516 11.29 -15.24 -21.17
N LEU A 517 10.36 -15.67 -20.30
CA LEU A 517 10.61 -16.73 -19.33
C LEU A 517 11.02 -18.04 -20.02
N LYS A 518 10.22 -18.51 -20.99
CA LYS A 518 10.46 -19.78 -21.67
C LYS A 518 11.77 -19.77 -22.45
N LYS A 519 12.00 -18.75 -23.26
CA LYS A 519 13.26 -18.60 -24.02
C LYS A 519 14.46 -18.35 -23.12
N GLY A 520 14.27 -17.59 -22.03
CA GLY A 520 15.31 -17.30 -21.07
C GLY A 520 15.83 -18.57 -20.37
N VAL A 521 14.94 -19.45 -19.90
CA VAL A 521 15.37 -20.71 -19.29
C VAL A 521 16.03 -21.66 -20.30
N ASP A 522 15.54 -21.71 -21.54
CA ASP A 522 16.16 -22.52 -22.60
C ASP A 522 17.55 -21.98 -23.00
N ALA A 523 17.80 -20.68 -22.82
CA ALA A 523 19.10 -20.04 -23.00
C ALA A 523 20.02 -20.11 -21.76
N GLY A 524 19.58 -20.76 -20.67
CA GLY A 524 20.33 -20.89 -19.41
C GLY A 524 20.44 -19.60 -18.60
N LEU A 525 19.50 -18.66 -18.78
CA LEU A 525 19.47 -17.40 -18.06
C LEU A 525 18.90 -17.58 -16.65
N ALA A 526 19.46 -16.86 -15.68
CA ALA A 526 18.95 -16.80 -14.32
C ALA A 526 17.85 -15.73 -14.18
N ALA A 527 17.13 -15.73 -13.05
CA ALA A 527 16.13 -14.72 -12.74
C ALA A 527 16.68 -13.28 -12.87
N PHE A 528 17.92 -13.06 -12.45
CA PHE A 528 18.61 -11.77 -12.57
C PHE A 528 18.66 -11.26 -14.02
N ASP A 529 19.02 -12.14 -14.95
CA ASP A 529 19.21 -11.77 -16.35
C ASP A 529 17.87 -11.38 -16.98
N MET A 530 16.84 -12.21 -16.76
CA MET A 530 15.48 -11.94 -17.26
C MET A 530 14.83 -10.72 -16.61
N GLY A 531 14.98 -10.54 -15.29
CA GLY A 531 14.47 -9.35 -14.61
C GLY A 531 15.17 -8.07 -15.08
N SER A 532 16.48 -8.13 -15.35
CA SER A 532 17.26 -7.00 -15.87
C SER A 532 16.88 -6.64 -17.31
N ILE A 533 16.39 -7.60 -18.11
CA ILE A 533 15.85 -7.33 -19.45
C ILE A 533 14.55 -6.51 -19.38
N LEU A 534 13.73 -6.74 -18.36
CA LEU A 534 12.45 -6.05 -18.16
C LEU A 534 12.59 -4.67 -17.50
N CYS A 535 13.56 -4.50 -16.60
CA CYS A 535 13.71 -3.27 -15.84
C CYS A 535 14.57 -2.24 -16.58
N ARG A 536 14.08 -1.00 -16.66
CA ARG A 536 14.90 0.15 -17.07
C ARG A 536 15.99 0.45 -16.04
N GLU A 537 17.20 0.80 -16.51
CA GLU A 537 18.31 1.27 -15.65
C GLU A 537 18.04 2.67 -15.09
N THR A 538 17.49 3.56 -15.92
CA THR A 538 17.05 4.92 -15.56
C THR A 538 15.68 5.18 -16.17
N LEU A 539 14.96 6.19 -15.71
CA LEU A 539 13.67 6.55 -16.33
C LEU A 539 13.76 6.80 -17.84
N THR A 540 14.88 7.34 -18.32
CA THR A 540 15.06 7.78 -19.71
C THR A 540 15.67 6.72 -20.61
N LYS A 541 16.30 5.67 -20.05
CA LYS A 541 16.90 4.59 -20.81
C LYS A 541 15.91 3.43 -20.91
N GLU A 542 15.44 3.15 -22.12
CA GLU A 542 14.60 1.99 -22.42
C GLU A 542 15.25 0.70 -21.89
N SER A 543 14.41 -0.22 -21.42
CA SER A 543 14.84 -1.56 -21.03
C SER A 543 15.14 -2.39 -22.28
N VAL A 544 15.88 -3.50 -22.11
CA VAL A 544 16.21 -4.37 -23.25
C VAL A 544 14.95 -4.93 -23.90
N ILE A 545 13.90 -5.21 -23.13
CA ILE A 545 12.63 -5.68 -23.70
C ILE A 545 11.94 -4.61 -24.55
N GLU A 546 12.01 -3.34 -24.14
CA GLU A 546 11.46 -2.22 -24.90
C GLU A 546 12.25 -1.99 -26.19
N GLU A 547 13.58 -2.12 -26.15
CA GLU A 547 14.41 -2.09 -27.35
C GLU A 547 14.04 -3.23 -28.32
N ILE A 548 13.84 -4.45 -27.81
CA ILE A 548 13.43 -5.62 -28.61
C ILE A 548 12.07 -5.35 -29.28
N ILE A 549 11.10 -4.79 -28.54
CA ILE A 549 9.77 -4.45 -29.05
C ILE A 549 9.87 -3.36 -30.12
N ARG A 550 10.67 -2.31 -29.88
CA ARG A 550 10.84 -1.18 -30.81
C ARG A 550 11.56 -1.58 -32.11
N GLU A 551 12.42 -2.60 -32.06
CA GLU A 551 13.10 -3.14 -33.26
C GLU A 551 12.13 -3.89 -34.19
N VAL A 552 10.98 -4.31 -33.70
CA VAL A 552 9.95 -5.00 -34.48
C VAL A 552 8.94 -3.96 -34.99
N GLN A 553 8.59 -4.04 -36.27
CA GLN A 553 7.52 -3.21 -36.81
C GLN A 553 6.19 -3.65 -36.18
N ASP A 554 5.39 -2.68 -35.74
CA ASP A 554 4.03 -2.95 -35.27
C ASP A 554 3.21 -3.39 -36.49
N ASP A 555 3.01 -4.70 -36.64
CA ASP A 555 2.14 -5.30 -37.65
C ASP A 555 0.69 -5.24 -37.16
N ASP A 556 -0.26 -5.06 -38.09
CA ASP A 556 -1.70 -5.08 -37.77
C ASP A 556 -2.16 -6.45 -37.24
N GLU A 557 -1.39 -7.52 -37.49
CA GLU A 557 -1.67 -8.88 -37.03
C GLU A 557 -0.77 -9.28 -35.85
N GLU A 558 -1.37 -9.46 -34.67
CA GLU A 558 -0.66 -9.77 -33.41
C GLU A 558 0.23 -11.03 -33.52
N ALA A 559 -0.20 -12.05 -34.26
CA ALA A 559 0.58 -13.27 -34.44
C ALA A 559 1.88 -13.04 -35.23
N ALA A 560 1.83 -12.20 -36.28
CA ALA A 560 3.00 -11.82 -37.07
C ALA A 560 3.97 -10.97 -36.23
N PHE A 561 3.44 -10.01 -35.46
CA PHE A 561 4.22 -9.21 -34.52
C PHE A 561 4.96 -10.10 -33.51
N LEU A 562 4.27 -11.04 -32.85
CA LEU A 562 4.87 -11.93 -31.86
C LEU A 562 5.90 -12.88 -32.46
N HIS A 563 5.70 -13.33 -33.70
CA HIS A 563 6.69 -14.15 -34.40
C HIS A 563 7.99 -13.36 -34.66
N SER A 564 7.87 -12.13 -35.18
CA SER A 564 9.01 -11.23 -35.40
C SER A 564 9.72 -10.89 -34.08
N LEU A 565 8.96 -10.65 -33.01
CA LEU A 565 9.48 -10.43 -31.66
C LEU A 565 10.24 -11.63 -31.12
N SER A 566 9.70 -12.85 -31.30
CA SER A 566 10.37 -14.09 -30.92
C SER A 566 11.77 -14.20 -31.53
N LEU A 567 11.91 -13.91 -32.83
CA LEU A 567 13.19 -13.94 -33.53
C LEU A 567 14.17 -12.87 -33.01
N SER A 568 13.69 -11.65 -32.78
CA SER A 568 14.49 -10.56 -32.22
C SER A 568 14.98 -10.89 -30.80
N MET A 569 14.09 -11.48 -29.99
CA MET A 569 14.40 -11.95 -28.65
C MET A 569 15.45 -13.06 -28.67
N ASP A 570 15.32 -14.08 -29.53
CA ASP A 570 16.31 -15.16 -29.64
C ASP A 570 17.72 -14.63 -29.94
N ARG A 571 17.82 -13.65 -30.85
CA ARG A 571 19.09 -12.98 -31.17
C ARG A 571 19.68 -12.28 -29.95
N ARG A 572 18.90 -11.45 -29.26
CA ARG A 572 19.36 -10.68 -28.08
C ARG A 572 19.74 -11.59 -26.92
N LEU A 573 18.96 -12.62 -26.62
CA LEU A 573 19.27 -13.58 -25.55
C LEU A 573 20.55 -14.37 -25.88
N GLY A 574 20.76 -14.73 -27.15
CA GLY A 574 21.99 -15.40 -27.61
C GLY A 574 23.25 -14.53 -27.44
N GLU A 575 23.15 -13.22 -27.67
CA GLU A 575 24.24 -12.27 -27.42
C GLU A 575 24.59 -12.15 -25.93
N LEU A 576 23.58 -12.13 -25.07
CA LEU A 576 23.75 -12.05 -23.61
C LEU A 576 24.35 -13.34 -23.03
N SER A 577 23.91 -14.50 -23.50
CA SER A 577 24.44 -15.80 -23.07
C SER A 577 25.93 -15.94 -23.42
N LYS A 578 26.35 -15.50 -24.62
CA LYS A 578 27.76 -15.53 -25.05
C LYS A 578 28.67 -14.63 -24.20
N LYS A 579 28.20 -13.46 -23.78
CA LYS A 579 28.96 -12.56 -22.89
C LYS A 579 29.22 -13.13 -21.50
N LYS A 580 28.50 -14.18 -21.09
CA LYS A 580 28.62 -14.83 -19.77
C LYS A 580 29.62 -15.99 -19.76
N VAL A 581 29.94 -16.53 -20.95
CA VAL A 581 30.91 -17.63 -21.15
C VAL A 581 32.33 -17.10 -21.40
N MET A 582 32.46 -15.82 -21.77
CA MET A 582 33.73 -15.08 -21.83
C MET A 582 34.02 -14.42 -20.48
#